data_AF-A0A3D1I8F6-F1
#
_entry.id   AF-A0A3D1I8F6-F1
#
_cell.length_a   1.000
_cell.length_b   1.000
_cell.length_c   1.000
_cell.angle_alpha   90.00
_cell.angle_beta   90.00
_cell.angle_gamma   90.00
#
_symmetry.space_group_name_H-M   'P 1'
#
loop_
_entity.id
_entity.type
_entity.pdbx_description
1 polymer ?
#
loop_
_entity_poly.entity_id
_entity_poly.type
_entity_poly.pdbx_seq_one_letter_code
_entity_poly.pdbx_strand_id
1 'polypeptide(L)'
;LQVADQLAASSTTLRNAAERLRFSLGMFAVSANESQSFEQKVQIFKRAHLRWVERLEGLLFRGERIEEKELVSHKQCALGQWYYSFGVSHFGDLPEFKAIEPPHERLHKLAAEIHSLHKQGKKAQAEAKLSEVRAISKEIVAKLDQLYERAQRQAPRAKAA
;
A
#
# COMPACT_ATOMS: atom_id res chain seq x y z
N LEU A 1 -24.71 -29.05 0.85
CA LEU A 1 -24.40 -27.85 0.04
C LEU A 1 -24.52 -26.58 0.88
N GLN A 2 -25.67 -26.29 1.49
CA GLN A 2 -25.92 -25.06 2.27
C GLN A 2 -24.95 -24.77 3.44
N VAL A 3 -24.51 -25.79 4.18
CA VAL A 3 -23.57 -25.62 5.32
C VAL A 3 -22.16 -25.23 4.85
N ALA A 4 -21.72 -25.73 3.70
CA ALA A 4 -20.41 -25.39 3.13
C ALA A 4 -20.37 -23.93 2.66
N ASP A 5 -21.45 -23.45 2.05
CA ASP A 5 -21.59 -22.06 1.61
C ASP A 5 -21.61 -21.09 2.81
N GLN A 6 -22.30 -21.46 3.90
CA GLN A 6 -22.34 -20.67 5.14
C GLN A 6 -20.97 -20.58 5.82
N LEU A 7 -20.20 -21.67 5.81
CA LEU A 7 -18.82 -21.70 6.31
C LEU A 7 -17.90 -20.83 5.46
N ALA A 8 -18.01 -20.89 4.13
CA ALA A 8 -17.22 -20.07 3.22
C ALA A 8 -17.51 -18.56 3.40
N ALA A 9 -18.79 -18.19 3.54
CA ALA A 9 -19.21 -16.81 3.79
C ALA A 9 -18.72 -16.27 5.14
N SER A 10 -18.79 -17.09 6.19
CA SER A 10 -18.31 -16.72 7.54
C SER A 10 -16.79 -16.58 7.59
N SER A 11 -16.06 -17.49 6.93
CA SER A 11 -14.60 -17.41 6.79
C SER A 11 -14.17 -16.13 6.05
N THR A 12 -14.88 -15.79 4.98
CA THR A 12 -14.65 -14.55 4.22
C THR A 12 -14.93 -13.31 5.06
N THR A 13 -16.02 -13.32 5.84
CA THR A 13 -16.39 -12.21 6.73
C THR A 13 -15.35 -11.98 7.83
N LEU A 14 -14.90 -13.05 8.49
CA LEU A 14 -13.84 -12.98 9.51
C LEU A 14 -12.52 -12.48 8.93
N ARG A 15 -12.17 -12.95 7.73
CA ARG A 15 -10.96 -12.49 7.02
C ARG A 15 -11.06 -11.00 6.67
N ASN A 16 -12.19 -10.55 6.15
CA ASN A 16 -12.43 -9.14 5.85
C ASN A 16 -12.39 -8.26 7.12
N ALA A 17 -12.91 -8.75 8.25
CA ALA A 17 -12.82 -8.06 9.54
C ALA A 17 -11.36 -7.98 10.04
N ALA A 18 -10.59 -9.06 9.89
CA ALA A 18 -9.17 -9.08 10.21
C ALA A 18 -8.37 -8.14 9.29
N GLU A 19 -8.67 -8.09 7.99
CA GLU A 19 -8.05 -7.15 7.05
C GLU A 19 -8.40 -5.70 7.39
N ARG A 20 -9.65 -5.41 7.76
CA ARG A 20 -10.07 -4.09 8.24
C ARG A 20 -9.38 -3.70 9.53
N LEU A 21 -9.16 -4.63 10.46
CA LEU A 21 -8.40 -4.39 11.68
C LEU A 21 -6.92 -4.17 11.40
N ARG A 22 -6.31 -4.97 10.52
CA ARG A 22 -4.91 -4.77 10.07
C ARG A 22 -4.74 -3.43 9.36
N PHE A 23 -5.70 -3.06 8.52
CA PHE A 23 -5.78 -1.74 7.89
C PHE A 23 -5.93 -0.65 8.96
N SER A 24 -6.83 -0.83 9.93
CA SER A 24 -7.06 0.12 11.04
C SER A 24 -5.85 0.30 11.96
N LEU A 25 -5.07 -0.75 12.13
CA LEU A 25 -3.79 -0.74 12.83
C LEU A 25 -2.63 -0.28 11.94
N GLY A 26 -2.92 0.09 10.68
CA GLY A 26 -1.95 0.55 9.68
C GLY A 26 -0.81 -0.42 9.41
N MET A 27 -1.03 -1.72 9.65
CA MET A 27 -0.13 -2.73 9.15
C MET A 27 -0.29 -2.75 7.64
N PHE A 28 0.80 -2.51 6.92
CA PHE A 28 0.90 -2.57 5.45
C PHE A 28 0.47 -3.91 4.82
N ALA A 29 0.01 -4.87 5.62
CA ALA A 29 -0.39 -6.22 5.27
C ALA A 29 -1.89 -6.33 4.91
N VAL A 30 -2.45 -5.35 4.19
CA VAL A 30 -3.75 -5.58 3.53
C VAL A 30 -3.49 -6.48 2.33
N SER A 31 -3.80 -7.76 2.45
CA SER A 31 -3.82 -8.65 1.29
C SER A 31 -4.81 -8.11 0.27
N ALA A 32 -4.32 -7.75 -0.91
CA ALA A 32 -5.19 -7.63 -2.06
C ALA A 32 -5.65 -9.04 -2.40
N ASN A 33 -6.88 -9.41 -2.02
CA ASN A 33 -7.40 -10.74 -2.33
C ASN A 33 -7.51 -10.91 -3.86
N GLU A 34 -7.32 -12.13 -4.36
CA GLU A 34 -7.38 -12.43 -5.80
C GLU A 34 -8.69 -11.95 -6.42
N SER A 35 -9.80 -12.10 -5.68
CA SER A 35 -11.16 -11.73 -6.09
C SER A 35 -11.43 -10.23 -6.27
N GLN A 36 -10.54 -9.34 -5.81
CA GLN A 36 -10.73 -7.90 -5.96
C GLN A 36 -10.43 -7.43 -7.38
N SER A 37 -11.22 -6.50 -7.93
CA SER A 37 -10.92 -5.90 -9.23
C SER A 37 -9.61 -5.11 -9.19
N PHE A 38 -8.97 -4.92 -10.34
CA PHE A 38 -7.74 -4.13 -10.41
C PHE A 38 -7.93 -2.70 -9.88
N GLU A 39 -9.07 -2.06 -10.17
CA GLU A 39 -9.44 -0.76 -9.61
C GLU A 39 -9.47 -0.78 -8.08
N GLN A 40 -10.13 -1.78 -7.48
CA GLN A 40 -10.20 -1.91 -6.02
C GLN A 40 -8.80 -2.07 -5.41
N LYS A 41 -7.92 -2.87 -6.04
CA LYS A 41 -6.53 -3.04 -5.60
C LYS A 41 -5.77 -1.70 -5.63
N VAL A 42 -5.86 -0.95 -6.71
CA VAL A 42 -5.26 0.40 -6.84
C VAL A 42 -5.73 1.32 -5.71
N GLN A 43 -7.04 1.36 -5.45
CA GLN A 43 -7.60 2.19 -4.38
C GLN A 43 -7.13 1.75 -2.98
N ILE A 44 -6.96 0.45 -2.75
CA ILE A 44 -6.39 -0.09 -1.51
C ILE A 44 -4.94 0.39 -1.34
N PHE A 45 -4.10 0.26 -2.37
CA PHE A 45 -2.69 0.66 -2.31
C PHE A 45 -2.53 2.15 -2.04
N LYS A 46 -3.33 2.99 -2.70
CA LYS A 46 -3.37 4.45 -2.48
C LYS A 46 -3.69 4.79 -1.03
N ARG A 47 -4.79 4.24 -0.50
CA ARG A 47 -5.20 4.49 0.90
C ARG A 47 -4.17 4.00 1.90
N ALA A 48 -3.56 2.83 1.66
CA ALA A 48 -2.53 2.28 2.53
C ALA A 48 -1.31 3.23 2.65
N HIS A 49 -0.85 3.80 1.53
CA HIS A 49 0.25 4.76 1.53
C HIS A 49 -0.09 6.06 2.26
N LEU A 50 -1.28 6.62 2.02
CA LEU A 50 -1.71 7.85 2.69
C LEU A 50 -1.81 7.64 4.21
N ARG A 51 -2.41 6.52 4.62
CA ARG A 51 -2.51 6.14 6.03
C ARG A 51 -1.14 5.95 6.67
N TRP A 52 -0.19 5.33 5.96
CA TRP A 52 1.15 5.15 6.49
C TRP A 52 1.84 6.47 6.80
N VAL A 53 1.70 7.47 5.92
CA VAL A 53 2.22 8.82 6.18
C VAL A 53 1.57 9.41 7.43
N GLU A 54 0.24 9.31 7.58
CA GLU A 54 -0.47 9.78 8.76
C GLU A 54 0.01 9.13 10.06
N ARG A 55 0.33 7.83 10.04
CA ARG A 55 0.90 7.12 11.21
C ARG A 55 2.31 7.60 11.54
N LEU A 56 3.13 7.83 10.52
CA LEU A 56 4.48 8.36 10.70
C LEU A 56 4.45 9.78 11.28
N GLU A 57 3.46 10.59 10.90
CA GLU A 57 3.18 11.87 11.55
C GLU A 57 2.73 11.69 13.00
N GLY A 58 1.85 10.71 13.26
CA GLY A 58 1.39 10.36 14.59
C GLY A 58 2.55 9.98 15.52
N LEU A 59 3.54 9.26 15.00
CA LEU A 59 4.76 8.90 15.73
C LEU A 59 5.51 10.14 16.21
N LEU A 60 5.65 11.16 15.35
CA LEU A 60 6.42 12.36 15.66
C LEU A 60 5.68 13.37 16.56
N PHE A 61 4.36 13.45 16.42
CA PHE A 61 3.58 14.55 17.00
C PHE A 61 2.48 14.14 17.99
N ARG A 62 1.97 12.90 17.90
CA ARG A 62 0.78 12.46 18.67
C ARG A 62 1.06 11.29 19.62
N GLY A 63 2.33 10.88 19.76
CA GLY A 63 2.71 9.75 20.62
C GLY A 63 2.25 8.40 20.08
N GLU A 64 1.96 8.31 18.78
CA GLU A 64 1.67 7.02 18.15
C GLU A 64 2.90 6.12 18.22
N ARG A 65 2.68 4.81 18.35
CA ARG A 65 3.75 3.83 18.38
C ARG A 65 3.77 3.01 17.10
N ILE A 66 4.94 2.95 16.49
CA ILE A 66 5.24 2.06 15.36
C ILE A 66 6.33 1.10 15.84
N GLU A 67 6.03 -0.20 15.86
CA GLU A 67 7.03 -1.21 16.19
C GLU A 67 7.99 -1.45 15.02
N GLU A 68 9.23 -1.84 15.31
CA GLU A 68 10.24 -2.13 14.28
C GLU A 68 9.75 -3.17 13.25
N LYS A 69 9.01 -4.18 13.72
CA LYS A 69 8.41 -5.22 12.87
C LYS A 69 7.38 -4.70 11.87
N GLU A 70 6.84 -3.49 12.08
CA GLU A 70 5.90 -2.85 11.17
C GLU A 70 6.62 -2.09 10.04
N LEU A 71 7.92 -1.78 10.20
CA LEU A 71 8.78 -1.15 9.19
C LEU A 71 9.26 -2.18 8.16
N VAL A 72 8.30 -2.86 7.56
CA VAL A 72 8.56 -3.88 6.55
C VAL A 72 9.20 -3.27 5.29
N SER A 73 9.92 -4.09 4.54
CA SER A 73 10.47 -3.69 3.24
C SER A 73 9.34 -3.36 2.26
N HIS A 74 9.62 -2.49 1.28
CA HIS A 74 8.72 -2.20 0.16
C HIS A 74 8.29 -3.46 -0.61
N LYS A 75 9.04 -4.57 -0.53
CA LYS A 75 8.64 -5.86 -1.13
C LYS A 75 7.61 -6.64 -0.32
N GLN A 76 7.53 -6.36 0.97
CA GLN A 76 6.70 -7.11 1.93
C GLN A 76 5.37 -6.44 2.22
N CYS A 77 5.18 -5.18 1.86
CA CYS A 77 3.90 -4.50 1.97
C CYS A 77 2.89 -5.02 0.92
N ALA A 78 1.61 -4.71 1.07
CA ALA A 78 0.54 -5.08 0.14
C ALA A 78 0.85 -4.77 -1.33
N LEU A 79 1.32 -3.54 -1.59
CA LEU A 79 1.70 -3.11 -2.93
C LEU A 79 2.90 -3.91 -3.45
N GLY A 80 3.91 -4.13 -2.60
CA GLY A 80 5.10 -4.93 -2.93
C GLY A 80 4.76 -6.36 -3.27
N GLN A 81 3.99 -7.03 -2.40
CA GLN A 81 3.55 -8.40 -2.62
C GLN A 81 2.81 -8.53 -3.95
N TRP A 82 1.91 -7.61 -4.26
CA TRP A 82 1.23 -7.57 -5.55
C TRP A 82 2.20 -7.28 -6.71
N TYR A 83 3.08 -6.27 -6.56
CA TYR A 83 4.02 -5.84 -7.59
C TYR A 83 4.93 -6.98 -8.04
N TYR A 84 5.57 -7.67 -7.09
CA TYR A 84 6.50 -8.77 -7.38
C TYR A 84 5.83 -10.13 -7.64
N SER A 85 4.49 -10.18 -7.72
CA SER A 85 3.73 -11.40 -8.07
C SER A 85 2.83 -11.17 -9.28
N PHE A 86 1.53 -10.94 -9.06
CA PHE A 86 0.55 -10.72 -10.12
C PHE A 86 0.90 -9.51 -10.99
N GLY A 87 1.37 -8.42 -10.37
CA GLY A 87 1.66 -7.15 -11.01
C GLY A 87 2.69 -7.29 -12.13
N VAL A 88 3.85 -7.86 -11.85
CA VAL A 88 4.93 -8.04 -12.83
C VAL A 88 4.49 -8.95 -13.99
N SER A 89 3.72 -10.01 -13.73
CA SER A 89 3.26 -10.92 -14.79
C SER A 89 2.25 -10.30 -15.75
N HIS A 90 1.47 -9.30 -15.33
CA HIS A 90 0.39 -8.72 -16.15
C HIS A 90 0.71 -7.31 -16.66
N PHE A 91 1.52 -6.55 -15.93
CA PHE A 91 1.82 -5.14 -16.21
C PHE A 91 3.32 -4.89 -16.34
N GLY A 92 4.17 -5.92 -16.23
CA GLY A 92 5.63 -5.78 -16.21
C GLY A 92 6.22 -5.12 -17.45
N ASP A 93 5.54 -5.14 -18.59
CA ASP A 93 5.99 -4.46 -19.80
C ASP A 93 5.61 -2.96 -19.86
N LEU A 94 4.71 -2.51 -18.98
CA LEU A 94 4.26 -1.13 -18.94
C LEU A 94 5.31 -0.25 -18.24
N PRO A 95 5.76 0.85 -18.86
CA PRO A 95 6.66 1.79 -18.20
C PRO A 95 6.02 2.43 -16.97
N GLU A 96 4.70 2.66 -16.98
CA GLU A 96 3.94 3.17 -15.84
C GLU A 96 3.99 2.22 -14.64
N PHE A 97 4.02 0.90 -14.87
CA PHE A 97 4.17 -0.09 -13.81
C PHE A 97 5.58 -0.01 -13.20
N LYS A 98 6.62 -0.10 -14.03
CA LYS A 98 8.03 -0.03 -13.58
C LYS A 98 8.34 1.26 -12.83
N ALA A 99 7.69 2.36 -13.19
CA ALA A 99 7.91 3.66 -12.58
C ALA A 99 7.47 3.75 -11.11
N ILE A 100 6.66 2.81 -10.60
CA ILE A 100 6.16 2.77 -9.22
C ILE A 100 7.25 2.35 -8.23
N GLU A 101 8.11 1.40 -8.60
CA GLU A 101 9.06 0.77 -7.68
C GLU A 101 10.09 1.74 -7.08
N PRO A 102 10.76 2.63 -7.86
CA PRO A 102 11.74 3.55 -7.30
C PRO A 102 11.21 4.46 -6.18
N PRO A 103 10.10 5.21 -6.33
CA PRO A 103 9.57 6.01 -5.22
C PRO A 103 9.05 5.16 -4.08
N HIS A 104 8.50 3.97 -4.36
CA HIS A 104 8.03 3.05 -3.33
C HIS A 104 9.18 2.54 -2.43
N GLU A 105 10.32 2.18 -3.01
CA GLU A 105 11.51 1.80 -2.24
C GLU A 105 12.02 2.99 -1.39
N ARG A 106 12.10 4.19 -1.97
CA ARG A 106 12.54 5.41 -1.26
C ARG A 106 11.65 5.72 -0.06
N LEU A 107 10.32 5.60 -0.20
CA LEU A 107 9.36 5.83 0.87
C LEU A 107 9.66 4.94 2.09
N HIS A 108 9.85 3.63 1.86
CA HIS A 108 10.12 2.68 2.94
C HIS A 108 11.47 2.93 3.62
N LYS A 109 12.52 3.28 2.85
CA LYS A 109 13.83 3.65 3.42
C LYS A 109 13.72 4.88 4.32
N LEU A 110 13.03 5.93 3.87
CA LEU A 110 12.82 7.15 4.66
C LEU A 110 11.98 6.92 5.91
N ALA A 111 10.94 6.07 5.83
CA ALA A 111 10.12 5.73 6.98
C ALA A 111 10.96 5.06 8.09
N ALA A 112 11.83 4.12 7.72
CA ALA A 112 12.76 3.49 8.66
C ALA A 112 13.78 4.47 9.25
N GLU A 113 14.29 5.40 8.43
CA GLU A 113 15.19 6.45 8.90
C GLU A 113 14.52 7.40 9.90
N ILE A 114 13.29 7.85 9.60
CA ILE A 114 12.51 8.72 10.50
C ILE A 114 12.26 8.03 11.84
N HIS A 115 11.90 6.75 11.82
CA HIS A 115 11.70 5.97 13.04
C HIS A 115 12.99 5.84 13.87
N SER A 116 14.11 5.56 13.22
CA SER A 116 15.43 5.51 13.87
C SER A 116 15.81 6.85 14.50
N LEU A 117 15.61 7.97 13.78
CA LEU A 117 15.85 9.32 14.30
C LEU A 117 14.95 9.63 15.49
N HIS A 118 13.67 9.24 15.44
CA HIS A 118 12.74 9.40 16.55
C HIS A 118 13.21 8.63 17.79
N LYS A 119 13.63 7.37 17.66
CA LYS A 119 14.18 6.57 18.77
C LYS A 119 15.45 7.15 19.37
N GLN A 120 16.24 7.86 18.57
CA GLN A 120 17.45 8.57 19.02
C GLN A 120 17.15 9.95 19.64
N GLY A 121 15.87 10.36 19.76
CA GLY A 121 15.49 11.68 20.25
C GLY A 121 15.78 12.83 19.27
N LYS A 122 16.17 12.54 18.03
CA LYS A 122 16.55 13.52 17.00
C LYS A 122 15.33 14.07 16.26
N LYS A 123 14.39 14.65 17.02
CA LYS A 123 13.05 15.04 16.55
C LYS A 123 13.10 15.99 15.34
N ALA A 124 13.90 17.06 15.38
CA ALA A 124 13.99 18.02 14.28
C ALA A 124 14.47 17.40 12.95
N GLN A 125 15.40 16.44 13.01
CA GLN A 125 15.88 15.73 11.81
C GLN A 125 14.81 14.78 11.25
N ALA A 126 14.05 14.12 12.13
CA ALA A 126 12.94 13.27 11.74
C ALA A 126 11.82 14.08 11.07
N GLU A 127 11.47 15.24 11.63
CA GLU A 127 10.46 16.15 11.10
C GLU A 127 10.85 16.73 9.74
N ALA A 128 12.11 17.09 9.54
CA ALA A 128 12.59 17.63 8.26
C ALA A 128 12.34 16.67 7.08
N LYS A 129 12.47 15.36 7.33
CA LYS A 129 12.27 14.29 6.33
C LYS A 129 10.81 13.98 6.03
N LEU A 130 9.89 14.44 6.87
CA LEU A 130 8.47 14.14 6.72
C LEU A 130 7.88 14.80 5.45
N SER A 131 8.37 15.98 5.08
CA SER A 131 7.97 16.66 3.85
C SER A 131 8.28 15.82 2.59
N GLU A 132 9.44 15.17 2.58
CA GLU A 132 9.88 14.26 1.52
C GLU A 132 8.99 13.01 1.45
N VAL A 133 8.69 12.39 2.60
CA VAL A 133 7.77 11.23 2.67
C VAL A 133 6.38 11.57 2.12
N ARG A 134 5.83 12.74 2.46
CA ARG A 134 4.54 13.21 1.90
C ARG A 134 4.60 13.37 0.39
N ALA A 135 5.68 13.96 -0.13
CA ALA A 135 5.86 14.16 -1.57
C ALA A 135 5.94 12.81 -2.32
N ILE A 136 6.74 11.88 -1.80
CA ILE A 136 6.90 10.54 -2.39
C ILE A 136 5.59 9.75 -2.32
N SER A 137 4.82 9.84 -1.23
CA SER A 137 3.51 9.18 -1.14
C SER A 137 2.54 9.68 -2.20
N LYS A 138 2.51 11.00 -2.46
CA LYS A 138 1.73 11.58 -3.55
C LYS A 138 2.23 11.12 -4.93
N GLU A 139 3.55 11.01 -5.11
CA GLU A 139 4.16 10.48 -6.34
C GLU A 139 3.70 9.03 -6.61
N ILE A 140 3.72 8.16 -5.59
CA ILE A 140 3.26 6.78 -5.71
C ILE A 140 1.77 6.73 -6.08
N VAL A 141 0.94 7.53 -5.41
CA VAL A 141 -0.50 7.62 -5.71
C VAL A 141 -0.74 8.03 -7.17
N ALA A 142 -0.05 9.06 -7.65
CA ALA A 142 -0.17 9.51 -9.03
C ALA A 142 0.26 8.44 -10.05
N LYS A 143 1.33 7.69 -9.75
CA LYS A 143 1.80 6.60 -10.62
C LYS A 143 0.83 5.41 -10.65
N LEU A 144 0.18 5.11 -9.54
CA LEU A 144 -0.88 4.10 -9.48
C LEU A 144 -2.09 4.51 -10.34
N ASP A 145 -2.45 5.81 -10.32
CA ASP A 145 -3.51 6.33 -11.20
C ASP A 145 -3.11 6.25 -12.68
N GLN A 146 -1.88 6.63 -13.03
CA GLN A 146 -1.35 6.51 -14.39
C GLN A 146 -1.38 5.06 -14.91
N LEU A 147 -0.97 4.11 -14.07
CA LEU A 147 -1.03 2.69 -14.41
C LEU A 147 -2.49 2.24 -14.62
N TYR A 148 -3.41 2.67 -13.74
CA TYR A 148 -4.82 2.33 -13.85
C TYR A 148 -5.44 2.84 -15.16
N GLU A 149 -5.21 4.11 -15.51
CA GLU A 149 -5.64 4.69 -16.79
C GLU A 149 -5.00 4.00 -17.99
N ARG A 150 -3.73 3.63 -17.89
CA ARG A 150 -3.00 2.91 -18.94
C ARG A 150 -3.59 1.53 -19.21
N ALA A 151 -3.96 0.80 -18.16
CA ALA A 151 -4.58 -0.52 -18.25
C ALA A 151 -5.99 -0.44 -18.84
N GLN A 152 -6.78 0.56 -18.46
CA GLN A 152 -8.12 0.78 -19.04
C GLN A 152 -8.09 1.08 -20.53
N ARG A 153 -7.08 1.81 -21.01
CA ARG A 153 -6.88 2.08 -22.45
C ARG A 153 -6.47 0.85 -23.25
N GLN A 154 -5.89 -0.15 -22.59
CA GLN A 154 -5.44 -1.41 -23.21
C GLN A 154 -6.50 -2.51 -23.19
N ALA A 155 -7.52 -2.40 -22.33
CA ALA A 155 -8.66 -3.29 -22.37
C ALA A 155 -9.39 -3.13 -23.71
N PRO A 156 -9.80 -4.23 -24.38
CA PRO A 156 -10.58 -4.11 -25.61
C PRO A 156 -11.83 -3.28 -25.30
N ARG A 157 -12.03 -2.19 -26.05
CA ARG A 157 -13.30 -1.46 -26.01
C ARG A 157 -14.39 -2.47 -26.35
N ALA A 158 -15.20 -2.84 -25.36
CA ALA A 158 -16.45 -3.53 -25.63
C ALA A 158 -17.20 -2.66 -26.65
N LYS A 159 -17.39 -3.17 -27.86
CA LYS A 159 -18.27 -2.52 -28.83
C LYS A 159 -19.62 -2.43 -28.15
N ALA A 160 -20.13 -1.20 -27.99
CA ALA A 160 -21.51 -0.99 -27.62
C ALA A 160 -22.37 -1.72 -28.66
N ALA A 161 -23.12 -2.72 -28.20
CA ALA A 161 -24.17 -3.38 -28.96
C ALA A 161 -25.45 -2.56 -28.84
#